data_AF-A0A2V7VA15-F1
#
_entry.id   AF-A0A2V7VA15-F1
#
_cell.length_a   1.000
_cell.length_b   1.000
_cell.length_c   1.000
_cell.angle_alpha   90.00
_cell.angle_beta   90.00
_cell.angle_gamma   90.00
#
_symmetry.space_group_name_H-M   'P 1'
#
loop_
_entity.id
_entity.type
_entity.pdbx_description
1 polymer ?
#
loop_
_entity_poly.entity_id
_entity_poly.type
_entity_poly.pdbx_seq_one_letter_code
_entity_poly.pdbx_strand_id
1 'polypeptide(L)'
;MIKPGVPAPNLAPLMGTQTVREQGVVSYREIRARSLLNRCDSPRMPFTWTVNPYRGCAMGCRYCYAAYTHEFLGIDVPEQFHSLVYVKTGADEETARRLPA
;
A
#
# COMPACT_ATOMS: atom_id res chain seq x y z
N MET A 1 12.99 -8.79 -11.48
CA MET A 1 13.79 -9.00 -10.27
C MET A 1 13.80 -7.69 -9.49
N ILE A 2 13.32 -7.68 -8.24
CA ILE A 2 13.35 -6.49 -7.36
C ILE A 2 14.80 -6.30 -6.93
N LYS A 3 15.36 -5.09 -7.10
CA LYS A 3 16.70 -4.78 -6.61
C LYS A 3 16.57 -4.29 -5.16
N PRO A 4 17.32 -4.86 -4.19
CA PRO A 4 17.30 -4.37 -2.81
C PRO A 4 17.57 -2.87 -2.74
N GLY A 5 16.82 -2.16 -1.90
CA GLY A 5 16.94 -0.71 -1.72
C GLY A 5 16.46 0.15 -2.88
N VAL A 6 15.96 -0.43 -3.98
CA VAL A 6 15.54 0.33 -5.17
C VAL A 6 14.02 0.19 -5.38
N PRO A 7 13.25 1.28 -5.33
CA PRO A 7 11.81 1.22 -5.58
C PRO A 7 11.52 0.80 -7.02
N ALA A 8 10.39 0.13 -7.22
CA ALA A 8 9.91 -0.19 -8.54
C ALA A 8 9.70 1.11 -9.35
N PRO A 9 10.09 1.17 -10.65
CA PRO A 9 10.05 2.40 -11.43
C PRO A 9 8.69 3.10 -11.47
N ASN A 10 7.61 2.31 -11.44
CA ASN A 10 6.23 2.81 -11.44
C ASN A 10 5.70 3.23 -10.06
N LEU A 11 6.38 2.86 -8.96
CA LEU A 11 6.00 3.20 -7.60
C LEU A 11 6.76 4.40 -7.05
N ALA A 12 8.04 4.55 -7.42
CA ALA A 12 8.89 5.65 -6.99
C ALA A 12 8.24 7.05 -7.14
N PRO A 13 7.63 7.42 -8.31
CA PRO A 13 7.02 8.74 -8.46
C PRO A 13 5.71 8.91 -7.69
N LEU A 14 5.13 7.82 -7.18
CA LEU A 14 3.87 7.85 -6.44
C LEU A 14 4.09 8.08 -4.94
N MET A 15 5.27 7.75 -4.43
CA MET A 15 5.59 7.87 -3.00
C MET A 15 5.73 9.36 -2.63
N GLY A 16 4.84 9.83 -1.76
CA GLY A 16 4.89 11.20 -1.25
C GLY A 16 5.97 11.41 -0.20
N THR A 17 6.38 12.67 -0.03
CA THR A 17 7.24 13.10 1.08
C THR A 17 6.45 13.50 2.31
N GLN A 18 5.13 13.71 2.19
CA GLN A 18 4.28 14.14 3.28
C GLN A 18 3.98 13.01 4.26
N THR A 19 4.24 13.27 5.54
CA THR A 19 3.72 12.48 6.65
C THR A 19 2.33 13.01 6.99
N VAL A 20 1.33 12.15 6.90
CA VAL A 20 -0.08 12.47 7.18
C VAL A 20 -0.36 12.41 8.67
N ARG A 21 0.31 11.50 9.38
CA ARG A 21 0.13 11.26 10.81
C ARG A 21 1.31 10.52 11.40
N GLU A 22 1.54 10.71 12.69
CA GLU A 22 2.42 9.87 13.50
C GLU A 22 1.63 9.30 14.69
N GLN A 23 1.95 8.06 15.09
CA GLN A 23 1.37 7.42 16.27
C GLN A 23 2.40 6.49 16.91
N GLY A 24 2.98 6.92 18.02
CA GLY A 24 4.07 6.19 18.66
C GLY A 24 5.26 6.04 17.70
N VAL A 25 5.68 4.81 17.47
CA VAL A 25 6.77 4.48 16.53
C VAL A 25 6.33 4.35 15.07
N VAL A 26 5.04 4.59 14.76
CA VAL A 26 4.48 4.41 13.43
C VAL A 26 4.29 5.73 12.72
N SER A 27 4.88 5.88 11.54
CA SER A 27 4.71 7.01 10.62
C SER A 27 3.77 6.63 9.48
N TYR A 28 2.78 7.48 9.21
CA TYR A 28 1.83 7.33 8.11
C TYR A 28 2.21 8.31 7.00
N ARG A 29 2.61 7.82 5.83
CA ARG A 29 3.07 8.65 4.69
C ARG A 29 2.16 8.49 3.50
N GLU A 30 2.08 9.51 2.65
CA GLU A 30 1.24 9.42 1.45
C GLU A 30 1.85 8.54 0.35
N ILE A 31 1.00 7.84 -0.38
CA ILE A 31 1.32 7.29 -1.69
C ILE A 31 0.15 7.58 -2.64
N ARG A 32 0.44 8.18 -3.79
CA ARG A 32 -0.61 8.43 -4.80
C ARG A 32 -1.10 7.12 -5.37
N ALA A 33 -2.41 7.00 -5.53
CA ALA A 33 -3.02 5.87 -6.19
C ALA A 33 -4.16 6.33 -7.08
N ARG A 34 -4.35 5.66 -8.21
CA ARG A 34 -5.47 5.95 -9.11
C ARG A 34 -6.82 5.54 -8.51
N SER A 35 -6.87 4.40 -7.83
CA SER A 35 -8.09 3.88 -7.20
C SER A 35 -7.75 3.02 -5.99
N LEU A 36 -8.68 2.92 -5.05
CA LEU A 36 -8.61 2.00 -3.92
C LEU A 36 -9.19 0.62 -4.25
N LEU A 37 -9.95 0.51 -5.35
CA LEU A 37 -10.63 -0.72 -5.75
C LEU A 37 -9.85 -1.46 -6.85
N ASN A 38 -9.69 -2.78 -6.66
CA ASN A 38 -9.09 -3.68 -7.64
C ASN A 38 -10.10 -4.76 -8.01
N ARG A 39 -10.19 -5.12 -9.30
CA ARG A 39 -10.99 -6.28 -9.72
C ARG A 39 -10.39 -7.55 -9.12
N CYS A 40 -11.27 -8.43 -8.66
CA CYS A 40 -10.91 -9.78 -8.26
C CYS A 40 -11.40 -10.73 -9.35
N ASP A 41 -10.48 -11.24 -10.16
CA ASP A 41 -10.78 -12.19 -11.24
C ASP A 41 -10.61 -13.65 -10.78
N SER A 42 -10.45 -13.88 -9.47
CA SER A 42 -10.26 -15.23 -8.94
C SER A 42 -11.61 -15.94 -8.82
N PRO A 43 -11.80 -17.12 -9.45
CA PRO A 43 -13.03 -17.89 -9.31
C PRO A 43 -13.21 -18.48 -7.90
N ARG A 44 -12.17 -18.40 -7.05
CA ARG A 44 -12.19 -18.90 -5.67
C ARG A 44 -12.75 -17.90 -4.67
N MET A 45 -12.96 -16.65 -5.06
CA MET A 45 -13.44 -15.59 -4.17
C MET A 45 -14.90 -15.25 -4.48
N PRO A 46 -15.77 -15.10 -3.48
CA PRO A 46 -17.19 -14.81 -3.68
C PRO A 46 -17.48 -13.33 -4.00
N PHE A 47 -16.45 -12.55 -4.35
CA PHE A 47 -16.53 -11.10 -4.58
C PHE A 47 -15.77 -10.70 -5.84
N THR A 48 -16.24 -9.64 -6.50
CA THR A 48 -15.65 -9.13 -7.76
C THR A 48 -14.67 -7.97 -7.53
N TRP A 49 -14.63 -7.42 -6.33
CA TRP A 49 -13.80 -6.26 -5.99
C TRP A 49 -13.09 -6.48 -4.66
N THR A 50 -11.86 -5.99 -4.58
CA THR A 50 -11.12 -5.84 -3.32
C THR A 50 -10.81 -4.37 -3.08
N VAL A 51 -10.72 -3.99 -1.81
CA VAL A 51 -10.30 -2.65 -1.40
C VAL A 51 -8.90 -2.71 -0.80
N ASN A 52 -8.05 -1.77 -1.21
CA ASN A 52 -6.71 -1.59 -0.66
C ASN A 52 -6.50 -0.09 -0.43
N PRO A 53 -6.70 0.41 0.80
CA PRO A 53 -6.55 1.83 1.14
C PRO A 53 -5.14 2.21 1.61
N TYR A 54 -4.30 1.25 1.97
CA TYR A 54 -2.95 1.51 2.50
C TYR A 54 -1.99 0.33 2.23
N ARG A 55 -0.70 0.56 2.47
CA ARG A 55 0.36 -0.47 2.43
C ARG A 55 1.27 -0.34 3.67
N GLY A 56 1.63 -1.45 4.29
CA GLY A 56 2.24 -1.46 5.65
C GLY A 56 1.20 -1.69 6.74
N CYS A 57 1.59 -2.10 7.94
CA CYS A 57 0.62 -2.40 9.01
C CYS A 57 1.19 -2.20 10.42
N ALA A 58 0.57 -1.31 11.20
CA ALA A 58 0.97 -0.99 12.57
C ALA A 58 0.84 -2.16 13.58
N MET A 59 0.26 -3.30 13.20
CA MET A 59 -0.03 -4.42 14.11
C MET A 59 1.21 -5.24 14.51
N GLY A 60 2.30 -5.22 13.73
CA GLY A 60 3.54 -5.88 14.12
C GLY A 60 3.58 -7.41 13.97
N CYS A 61 2.71 -8.02 13.17
CA CYS A 61 2.67 -9.49 13.02
C CYS A 61 3.99 -10.03 12.41
N ARG A 62 4.68 -10.90 13.16
CA ARG A 62 5.93 -11.57 12.74
C ARG A 62 5.80 -12.41 11.47
N TYR A 63 4.61 -12.98 11.24
CA TYR A 63 4.31 -13.88 10.10
C TYR A 63 3.46 -13.20 9.02
N CYS A 64 3.50 -11.86 8.93
CA CYS A 64 2.70 -11.14 7.94
C CYS A 64 3.15 -11.49 6.52
N TYR A 65 2.30 -12.19 5.76
CA TYR A 65 2.58 -12.55 4.36
C TYR A 65 2.79 -11.34 3.46
N ALA A 66 2.32 -10.15 3.85
CA ALA A 66 2.43 -8.92 3.05
C ALA A 66 3.73 -8.12 3.33
N ALA A 67 4.55 -8.55 4.30
CA ALA A 67 5.75 -7.82 4.73
C ALA A 67 6.72 -7.53 3.56
N TYR A 68 6.99 -8.56 2.74
CA TYR A 68 7.86 -8.45 1.56
C TYR A 68 7.44 -7.36 0.57
N THR A 69 6.19 -6.90 0.63
CA THR A 69 5.72 -5.89 -0.30
C THR A 69 6.46 -4.55 -0.09
N HIS A 70 7.07 -4.27 1.05
CA HIS A 70 7.87 -3.04 1.20
C HIS A 70 9.12 -3.01 0.31
N GLU A 71 9.63 -4.17 -0.13
CA GLU A 71 10.77 -4.24 -1.04
C GLU A 71 10.50 -3.55 -2.39
N PHE A 72 9.26 -3.59 -2.89
CA PHE A 72 8.91 -2.87 -4.13
C PHE A 72 8.91 -1.35 -3.95
N LEU A 73 8.93 -0.85 -2.72
CA LEU A 73 9.09 0.55 -2.38
C LEU A 73 10.55 0.92 -2.12
N GLY A 74 11.49 -0.01 -2.37
CA GLY A 74 12.91 0.18 -2.09
C GLY A 74 13.23 0.16 -0.60
N ILE A 75 12.34 -0.40 0.21
CA ILE A 75 12.52 -0.56 1.66
C ILE A 75 12.91 -2.01 1.92
N ASP A 76 14.17 -2.21 2.28
CA ASP A 76 14.79 -3.52 2.50
C ASP A 76 14.95 -3.89 3.99
N VAL A 77 14.49 -3.02 4.89
CA VAL A 77 14.39 -3.29 6.33
C VAL A 77 13.02 -3.90 6.63
N PRO A 78 12.90 -5.20 6.94
CA PRO A 78 11.59 -5.88 7.09
C PRO A 78 10.69 -5.26 8.16
N GLU A 79 11.28 -4.77 9.25
CA GLU A 79 10.58 -4.17 10.39
C GLU A 79 9.90 -2.85 10.01
N GLN A 80 10.38 -2.17 8.96
CA GLN A 80 9.75 -0.94 8.47
C GLN A 80 8.36 -1.19 7.88
N PHE A 81 8.00 -2.44 7.54
CA PHE A 81 6.62 -2.74 7.19
C PHE A 81 5.64 -2.43 8.33
N HIS A 82 6.07 -2.50 9.58
CA HIS A 82 5.23 -2.28 10.74
C HIS A 82 5.29 -0.85 11.28
N SER A 83 6.37 -0.12 11.01
CA SER A 83 6.55 1.27 11.46
C SER A 83 6.30 2.33 10.37
N LEU A 84 6.22 1.93 9.11
CA LEU A 84 5.91 2.83 7.99
C LEU A 84 4.68 2.35 7.23
N VAL A 85 3.59 3.12 7.35
CA VAL A 85 2.33 2.84 6.65
C VAL A 85 2.11 3.88 5.57
N TYR A 86 2.05 3.44 4.32
CA TYR A 86 1.68 4.28 3.19
C TYR A 86 0.16 4.34 3.03
N VAL A 87 -0.42 5.53 3.19
CA VAL A 87 -1.84 5.81 2.99
C VAL A 87 -2.07 6.24 1.54
N LYS A 88 -3.02 5.61 0.85
CA LYS A 88 -3.31 5.95 -0.54
C LYS A 88 -4.09 7.25 -0.65
N THR A 89 -3.62 8.18 -1.48
CA THR A 89 -4.25 9.48 -1.72
C THR A 89 -4.54 9.71 -3.21
N GLY A 90 -5.46 10.64 -3.52
CA GLY A 90 -5.83 11.01 -4.90
C GLY A 90 -6.61 9.94 -5.67
N ALA A 91 -7.27 9.02 -4.95
CA ALA A 91 -7.93 7.85 -5.52
C ALA A 91 -9.46 7.98 -5.59
N ASP A 92 -10.02 9.09 -5.11
CA ASP A 92 -11.44 9.32 -4.89
C ASP A 92 -12.27 9.21 -6.17
N GLU A 93 -11.94 9.97 -7.21
CA GLU A 93 -12.73 10.04 -8.46
C GLU A 93 -12.90 8.67 -9.13
N GLU A 94 -11.80 7.98 -9.42
CA GLU A 94 -11.86 6.67 -10.08
C GLU A 94 -12.37 5.57 -9.14
N THR A 95 -12.18 5.69 -7.82
CA THR A 95 -12.81 4.77 -6.86
C THR A 95 -14.32 4.91 -6.90
N ALA A 96 -14.85 6.14 -6.87
CA ALA A 96 -16.28 6.41 -6.96
C ALA A 96 -16.86 5.88 -8.28
N ARG A 97 -16.17 6.10 -9.41
CA ARG A 97 -16.55 5.56 -10.72
C ARG A 97 -16.67 4.02 -10.77
N ARG A 98 -15.93 3.31 -9.92
CA ARG A 98 -15.90 1.84 -9.87
C ARG A 98 -16.90 1.22 -8.89
N LEU A 99 -17.47 2.02 -7.99
CA LEU A 99 -18.49 1.52 -7.06
C LEU A 99 -19.75 1.15 -7.85
N PRO A 100 -20.34 -0.04 -7.62
CA PRO A 100 -21.68 -0.33 -8.13
C PRO A 100 -22.67 0.67 -7.51
N ALA A 101 -23.66 1.07 -8.31
CA ALA A 101 -24.80 1.88 -7.84
C ALA A 101 -25.67 1.12 -6.84
#